data_AF-A0A8H7J0X9-F1
#
_entry.id   AF-A0A8H7J0X9-F1
#
_cell.length_a   1.000
_cell.length_b   1.000
_cell.length_c   1.000
_cell.angle_alpha   90.00
_cell.angle_beta   90.00
_cell.angle_gamma   90.00
#
_symmetry.space_group_name_H-M   'P 1'
#
loop_
_entity.id
_entity.type
_entity.pdbx_description
1 polymer ?
#
loop_
_entity_poly.entity_id
_entity_poly.type
_entity_poly.pdbx_seq_one_letter_code
_entity_poly.pdbx_strand_id
1 'polypeptide(L)'
;MVQNGRLTPKQVVAIDPPMYERSMEECDAVFALLADVWTVQDKFERLVAHPAYEHLQEKITAAGDDEGAALDASREYASVVVDWIIAAFSWLFIKALRTDGEGEEELLKPWTSSETSLLEEFALVTKEVFLEKFRDEKVEFCYLYFKLARK
;
A
#
# COMPACT_ATOMS: atom_id res chain seq x y z
N MET A 1 -15.30 8.52 -7.06
CA MET A 1 -16.27 7.40 -6.84
C MET A 1 -17.50 7.78 -6.01
N VAL A 2 -17.37 8.41 -4.83
CA VAL A 2 -18.54 8.85 -4.02
C VAL A 2 -19.45 9.83 -4.76
N GLN A 3 -18.87 10.86 -5.39
CA GLN A 3 -19.61 11.85 -6.19
C GLN A 3 -20.42 11.22 -7.33
N ASN A 4 -19.98 10.07 -7.83
CA ASN A 4 -20.64 9.33 -8.92
C ASN A 4 -21.60 8.24 -8.39
N GLY A 5 -21.87 8.22 -7.07
CA GLY A 5 -22.77 7.25 -6.44
C GLY A 5 -22.25 5.80 -6.39
N ARG A 6 -20.97 5.57 -6.69
CA ARG A 6 -20.36 4.22 -6.73
C ARG A 6 -20.03 3.67 -5.34
N LEU A 7 -19.72 4.56 -4.40
CA LEU A 7 -19.44 4.26 -3.00
C LEU A 7 -20.26 5.19 -2.12
N THR A 8 -20.77 4.67 -1.00
CA THR A 8 -21.39 5.51 0.02
C THR A 8 -20.31 6.17 0.91
N PRO A 9 -20.61 7.30 1.56
CA PRO A 9 -19.69 7.89 2.53
C PRO A 9 -19.31 6.93 3.67
N LYS A 10 -20.28 6.09 4.11
CA LYS A 10 -20.05 5.06 5.14
C LYS A 10 -19.02 4.03 4.67
N GLN A 11 -19.12 3.56 3.42
CA GLN A 11 -18.16 2.61 2.85
C GLN A 11 -16.77 3.25 2.76
N VAL A 12 -16.64 4.53 2.38
CA VAL A 12 -15.33 5.20 2.34
C VAL A 12 -14.69 5.28 3.73
N VAL A 13 -15.45 5.66 4.75
CA VAL A 13 -14.94 5.72 6.14
C VAL A 13 -14.55 4.33 6.65
N ALA A 14 -15.19 3.27 6.16
CA ALA A 14 -14.85 1.89 6.52
C ALA A 14 -13.58 1.35 5.84
N ILE A 15 -13.03 2.05 4.83
CA ILE A 15 -11.70 1.77 4.28
C ILE A 15 -10.67 2.37 5.24
N ASP A 16 -10.57 1.76 6.42
CA ASP A 16 -9.68 2.18 7.49
C ASP A 16 -8.64 1.09 7.75
N PRO A 17 -7.44 1.19 7.15
CA PRO A 17 -6.40 0.21 7.36
C PRO A 17 -5.90 0.30 8.81
N PRO A 18 -5.82 -0.82 9.57
CA PRO A 18 -5.33 -0.82 10.94
C PRO A 18 -3.79 -0.71 10.96
N MET A 19 -3.27 0.38 10.39
CA MET A 19 -1.85 0.66 10.28
C MET A 19 -1.41 1.58 11.42
N TYR A 20 -0.28 1.25 12.02
CA TYR A 20 0.41 2.10 12.96
C TYR A 20 1.88 2.12 12.58
N GLU A 21 2.40 3.31 12.30
CA GLU A 21 3.81 3.51 12.05
C GLU A 21 4.54 3.52 13.39
N ARG A 22 5.38 2.51 13.62
CA ARG A 22 6.22 2.43 14.83
C ARG A 22 7.51 3.17 14.58
N SER A 23 7.96 3.93 15.57
CA SER A 23 9.32 4.49 15.61
C SER A 23 10.30 3.50 16.23
N MET A 24 11.59 3.65 15.92
CA MET A 24 12.65 2.89 16.59
C MET A 24 12.67 3.19 18.10
N GLU A 25 12.35 4.41 18.54
CA GLU A 25 12.29 4.75 19.97
C GLU A 25 11.19 3.97 20.70
N GLU A 26 10.01 3.82 20.10
CA GLU A 26 8.93 3.01 20.67
C GLU A 26 9.32 1.53 20.75
N CYS A 27 9.94 0.99 19.71
CA CYS A 27 10.43 -0.38 19.70
C CYS A 27 11.48 -0.61 20.80
N ASP A 28 12.39 0.35 21.00
CA ASP A 28 13.41 0.30 22.04
C ASP A 28 12.84 0.29 23.45
N ALA A 29 11.80 1.09 23.69
CA ALA A 29 11.08 1.07 24.95
C ALA A 29 10.47 -0.32 25.23
N VAL A 30 9.92 -0.99 24.22
CA VAL A 30 9.37 -2.35 24.35
C VAL A 30 10.47 -3.37 24.64
N PHE A 31 11.61 -3.32 23.95
CA PHE A 31 12.70 -4.26 24.21
C PHE A 31 13.34 -4.08 25.59
N ALA A 32 13.37 -2.85 26.11
CA ALA A 32 13.81 -2.59 27.47
C ALA A 32 12.90 -3.29 28.51
N LEU A 33 11.59 -3.28 28.27
CA LEU A 33 10.61 -3.97 29.14
C LEU A 33 10.72 -5.51 29.07
N LEU A 34 11.18 -6.05 27.94
CA LEU A 34 11.30 -7.49 27.68
C LEU A 34 12.74 -8.02 27.82
N ALA A 35 13.62 -7.24 28.43
CA ALA A 35 15.05 -7.54 28.50
C ALA A 35 15.38 -8.77 29.37
N ASP A 36 14.46 -9.25 30.20
CA ASP A 36 14.60 -10.50 30.96
C ASP A 36 14.39 -11.74 30.08
N VAL A 37 13.57 -11.65 29.03
CA VAL A 37 13.25 -12.76 28.12
C VAL A 37 14.13 -12.76 26.86
N TRP A 38 14.41 -11.58 26.32
CA TRP A 38 15.06 -11.43 25.02
C TRP A 38 16.37 -10.66 25.09
N THR A 39 17.29 -11.01 24.19
CA THR A 39 18.49 -10.24 23.87
C THR A 39 18.38 -9.74 22.44
N VAL A 40 18.48 -8.42 22.24
CA VAL A 40 18.55 -7.83 20.89
C VAL A 40 19.97 -8.00 20.36
N GLN A 41 20.14 -8.81 19.32
CA GLN A 41 21.42 -9.05 18.67
C GLN A 41 21.72 -8.03 17.57
N ASP A 42 20.68 -7.62 16.85
CA ASP A 42 20.76 -6.67 15.75
C ASP A 42 19.44 -5.91 15.67
N LYS A 43 19.51 -4.64 15.29
CA LYS A 43 18.35 -3.83 14.98
C LYS A 43 18.73 -2.71 14.04
N PHE A 44 17.88 -2.41 13.08
CA PHE A 44 18.06 -1.24 12.23
C PHE A 44 16.72 -0.79 11.64
N GLU A 45 16.71 0.47 11.25
CA GLU A 45 15.67 1.11 10.46
C GLU A 45 16.25 1.43 9.08
N ARG A 46 15.44 1.22 8.04
CA ARG A 46 15.83 1.59 6.68
C ARG A 46 14.62 2.01 5.87
N LEU A 47 14.75 3.11 5.15
CA LEU A 47 13.85 3.43 4.05
C LEU A 47 14.22 2.56 2.84
N VAL A 48 13.24 1.79 2.36
CA VAL A 48 13.38 0.91 1.21
C VAL A 48 12.49 1.44 0.11
N ALA A 49 13.08 1.70 -1.06
CA ALA A 49 12.33 2.11 -2.23
C ALA A 49 11.58 0.94 -2.84
N HIS A 50 10.41 1.21 -3.41
CA HIS A 50 9.72 0.24 -4.24
C HIS A 50 10.61 -0.13 -5.45
N PRO A 51 10.88 -1.42 -5.74
CA PRO A 51 11.83 -1.83 -6.79
C PRO A 51 11.50 -1.32 -8.20
N ALA A 52 10.21 -1.04 -8.47
CA ALA A 52 9.79 -0.46 -9.74
C ALA A 52 10.35 0.95 -9.98
N TYR A 53 10.83 1.64 -8.95
CA TYR A 53 11.42 2.96 -9.11
C TYR A 53 12.74 2.90 -9.89
N GLU A 54 13.59 1.89 -9.65
CA GLU A 54 14.82 1.71 -10.41
C GLU A 54 14.52 1.48 -11.90
N HIS A 55 13.50 0.66 -12.18
CA HIS A 55 13.04 0.39 -13.55
C HIS A 55 12.47 1.64 -14.23
N LEU A 56 11.78 2.51 -13.49
CA LEU A 56 11.34 3.81 -13.99
C LEU A 56 12.53 4.68 -14.40
N GLN A 57 13.54 4.80 -13.54
CA GLN A 57 14.71 5.63 -13.81
C GLN A 57 15.49 5.13 -15.04
N GLU A 58 15.64 3.81 -15.19
CA GLU A 58 16.24 3.20 -16.37
C GLU A 58 15.47 3.53 -17.65
N LYS A 59 14.13 3.40 -17.62
CA LYS A 59 13.27 3.68 -18.77
C LYS A 59 13.23 5.15 -19.14
N ILE A 60 13.16 6.05 -18.17
CA ILE A 60 13.25 7.50 -18.40
C ILE A 60 14.61 7.86 -19.01
N THR A 61 15.70 7.32 -18.49
CA THR A 61 17.04 7.55 -19.04
C THR A 61 17.17 7.04 -20.47
N ALA A 62 16.60 5.86 -20.75
CA ALA A 62 16.61 5.26 -22.09
C ALA A 62 15.73 6.01 -23.10
N ALA A 63 14.66 6.66 -22.63
CA ALA A 63 13.76 7.47 -23.48
C ALA A 63 14.45 8.73 -24.02
N GLY A 64 15.41 9.31 -23.28
CA GLY A 64 16.07 10.55 -23.66
C GLY A 64 15.08 11.70 -23.81
N ASP A 65 15.05 12.32 -25.00
CA ASP A 65 14.15 13.45 -25.30
C ASP A 65 12.75 13.01 -25.80
N ASP A 66 12.47 11.70 -25.86
CA ASP A 66 11.14 11.20 -26.23
C ASP A 66 10.16 11.32 -25.05
N GLU A 67 9.43 12.44 -25.01
CA GLU A 67 8.41 12.72 -23.99
C GLU A 67 7.31 11.65 -23.94
N GLY A 68 6.98 11.02 -25.07
CA GLY A 68 5.97 9.96 -25.14
C GLY A 68 6.45 8.70 -24.43
N ALA A 69 7.66 8.27 -24.73
CA ALA A 69 8.28 7.12 -24.07
C ALA A 69 8.50 7.35 -22.57
N ALA A 70 8.90 8.57 -22.17
CA ALA A 70 9.03 8.92 -20.77
C ALA A 70 7.67 8.90 -20.04
N LEU A 71 6.60 9.37 -20.67
CA LEU A 71 5.25 9.30 -20.11
C LEU A 71 4.73 7.86 -19.97
N ASP A 72 5.04 7.00 -20.94
CA ASP A 72 4.65 5.59 -20.86
C ASP A 72 5.39 4.85 -19.74
N ALA A 73 6.67 5.19 -19.49
CA ALA A 73 7.41 4.71 -18.33
C ALA A 73 6.76 5.16 -16.99
N SER A 74 6.36 6.43 -16.88
CA SER A 74 5.63 6.95 -15.71
C SER A 74 4.31 6.21 -15.48
N ARG A 75 3.54 5.93 -16.56
CA ARG A 75 2.27 5.19 -16.49
C ARG A 75 2.45 3.74 -16.03
N GLU A 76 3.49 3.08 -16.52
CA GLU A 76 3.82 1.72 -16.10
C GLU A 76 4.20 1.69 -14.62
N TYR A 77 5.06 2.62 -14.18
CA TYR A 77 5.43 2.74 -12.76
C TYR A 77 4.21 2.97 -11.86
N ALA A 78 3.35 3.94 -12.22
CA ALA A 78 2.11 4.20 -11.50
C ALA A 78 1.22 2.94 -11.42
N SER A 79 1.12 2.19 -12.51
CA SER A 79 0.35 0.94 -12.54
C SER A 79 0.92 -0.10 -11.58
N VAL A 80 2.23 -0.34 -11.62
CA VAL A 80 2.90 -1.32 -10.75
C VAL A 80 2.76 -0.95 -9.28
N VAL A 81 3.00 0.31 -8.92
CA VAL A 81 2.89 0.79 -7.53
C VAL A 81 1.46 0.66 -7.02
N VAL A 82 0.47 1.12 -7.79
CA VAL A 82 -0.93 1.06 -7.36
C VAL A 82 -1.40 -0.38 -7.29
N ASP A 83 -1.08 -1.23 -8.26
CA ASP A 83 -1.47 -2.64 -8.21
C ASP A 83 -0.84 -3.37 -7.02
N TRP A 84 0.39 -3.04 -6.65
CA TRP A 84 1.03 -3.55 -5.44
C TRP A 84 0.28 -3.13 -4.16
N ILE A 85 -0.08 -1.85 -4.03
CA ILE A 85 -0.86 -1.34 -2.90
C ILE A 85 -2.25 -2.00 -2.86
N ILE A 86 -2.94 -2.06 -3.99
CA ILE A 86 -4.27 -2.68 -4.09
C ILE A 86 -4.19 -4.18 -3.76
N ALA A 87 -3.16 -4.89 -4.19
CA ALA A 87 -2.98 -6.29 -3.81
C ALA A 87 -2.88 -6.47 -2.28
N ALA A 88 -2.14 -5.58 -1.60
CA ALA A 88 -1.99 -5.63 -0.15
C ALA A 88 -3.27 -5.25 0.64
N PHE A 89 -4.06 -4.30 0.12
CA PHE A 89 -5.19 -3.70 0.84
C PHE A 89 -6.57 -4.00 0.25
N SER A 90 -6.67 -4.76 -0.84
CA SER A 90 -7.94 -5.10 -1.52
C SER A 90 -8.98 -5.68 -0.57
N TRP A 91 -8.56 -6.52 0.38
CA TRP A 91 -9.46 -7.11 1.38
C TRP A 91 -10.13 -6.06 2.27
N LEU A 92 -9.47 -4.92 2.59
CA LEU A 92 -10.08 -3.82 3.34
C LEU A 92 -11.14 -3.13 2.52
N PHE A 93 -10.89 -2.93 1.22
CA PHE A 93 -11.87 -2.38 0.31
C PHE A 93 -13.11 -3.26 0.27
N ILE A 94 -12.94 -4.58 0.13
CA ILE A 94 -14.06 -5.53 0.16
C ILE A 94 -14.79 -5.50 1.50
N LYS A 95 -14.05 -5.54 2.61
CA LYS A 95 -14.63 -5.40 3.95
C LYS A 95 -15.47 -4.13 4.08
N ALA A 96 -14.97 -3.01 3.54
CA ALA A 96 -15.68 -1.74 3.55
C ALA A 96 -16.95 -1.76 2.69
N LEU A 97 -16.94 -2.41 1.54
CA LEU A 97 -18.15 -2.61 0.72
C LEU A 97 -19.24 -3.41 1.47
N ARG A 98 -18.80 -4.35 2.31
CA ARG A 98 -19.66 -5.23 3.12
C ARG A 98 -20.06 -4.66 4.49
N THR A 99 -19.79 -3.38 4.78
CA THR A 99 -20.08 -2.75 6.09
C THR A 99 -21.58 -2.74 6.47
N ASP A 100 -22.46 -3.00 5.51
CA ASP A 100 -23.91 -3.13 5.74
C ASP A 100 -24.36 -4.59 5.95
N GLY A 101 -23.46 -5.57 5.79
CA GLY A 101 -23.73 -6.98 6.02
C GLY A 101 -23.62 -7.37 7.50
N GLU A 102 -24.44 -8.33 7.94
CA GLU A 102 -24.46 -8.80 9.33
C GLU A 102 -23.44 -9.93 9.55
N GLY A 103 -22.33 -9.63 10.24
CA GLY A 103 -21.45 -10.63 10.86
C GLY A 103 -20.16 -10.97 10.10
N GLU A 104 -19.24 -11.66 10.79
CA GLU A 104 -17.93 -12.05 10.26
C GLU A 104 -18.02 -13.07 9.11
N GLU A 105 -19.11 -13.86 9.06
CA GLU A 105 -19.35 -14.83 7.98
C GLU A 105 -19.45 -14.16 6.60
N GLU A 106 -19.93 -12.92 6.53
CA GLU A 106 -19.96 -12.18 5.27
C GLU A 106 -18.57 -11.84 4.73
N LEU A 107 -17.57 -11.69 5.60
CA LEU A 107 -16.19 -11.42 5.17
C LEU A 107 -15.52 -12.64 4.53
N LEU A 108 -16.00 -13.84 4.85
CA LEU A 108 -15.45 -15.11 4.35
C LEU A 108 -16.05 -15.52 3.00
N LYS A 109 -17.13 -14.85 2.54
CA LYS A 109 -17.72 -15.16 1.24
C LYS A 109 -16.80 -14.79 0.09
N PRO A 110 -16.78 -15.58 -1.00
CA PRO A 110 -16.07 -15.21 -2.23
C PRO A 110 -16.47 -13.81 -2.70
N TRP A 111 -15.53 -13.12 -3.35
CA TRP A 111 -15.82 -11.80 -3.90
C TRP A 111 -16.79 -11.94 -5.07
N THR A 112 -17.81 -11.10 -5.07
CA THR A 112 -18.77 -11.02 -6.15
C THR A 112 -18.15 -10.29 -7.34
N SER A 113 -18.67 -10.52 -8.55
CA SER A 113 -18.21 -9.78 -9.74
C SER A 113 -18.38 -8.27 -9.59
N SER A 114 -19.43 -7.81 -8.90
CA SER A 114 -19.65 -6.38 -8.65
C SER A 114 -18.58 -5.78 -7.75
N GLU A 115 -18.16 -6.51 -6.72
CA GLU A 115 -17.09 -6.10 -5.81
C GLU A 115 -15.74 -6.02 -6.53
N THR A 116 -15.42 -7.05 -7.34
CA THR A 116 -14.21 -7.07 -8.15
C THR A 116 -14.19 -5.90 -9.14
N SER A 117 -15.28 -5.64 -9.85
CA SER A 117 -15.36 -4.51 -10.80
C SER A 117 -15.24 -3.15 -10.11
N LEU A 118 -15.78 -2.98 -8.90
CA LEU A 118 -15.60 -1.74 -8.13
C LEU A 118 -14.16 -1.55 -7.66
N LEU A 119 -13.48 -2.63 -7.27
CA LEU A 119 -12.07 -2.60 -6.91
C LEU A 119 -11.18 -2.27 -8.12
N GLU A 120 -11.48 -2.84 -9.28
CA GLU A 120 -10.80 -2.51 -10.55
C GLU A 120 -10.99 -1.04 -10.93
N GLU A 121 -12.21 -0.51 -10.83
CA GLU A 121 -12.49 0.91 -11.07
C GLU A 121 -11.73 1.80 -10.07
N PHE A 122 -11.71 1.42 -8.79
CA PHE A 122 -10.96 2.12 -7.75
C PHE A 122 -9.45 2.14 -8.06
N ALA A 123 -8.89 1.00 -8.48
CA ALA A 123 -7.50 0.90 -8.88
C ALA A 123 -7.18 1.80 -10.08
N LEU A 124 -8.03 1.81 -11.10
CA LEU A 124 -7.88 2.68 -12.28
C LEU A 124 -7.87 4.17 -11.91
N VAL A 125 -8.87 4.60 -11.13
CA VAL A 125 -8.93 6.00 -10.66
C VAL A 125 -7.72 6.35 -9.80
N THR A 126 -7.25 5.42 -8.97
CA THR A 126 -6.06 5.65 -8.13
C THR A 126 -4.80 5.79 -8.99
N LYS A 127 -4.65 5.02 -10.08
CA LYS A 127 -3.54 5.17 -11.05
C LYS A 127 -3.55 6.53 -11.72
N GLU A 128 -4.72 7.01 -12.14
CA GLU A 128 -4.87 8.34 -12.74
C GLU A 128 -4.47 9.45 -11.75
N VAL A 129 -4.97 9.39 -10.52
CA VAL A 129 -4.63 10.35 -9.46
C VAL A 129 -3.15 10.29 -9.11
N PHE A 130 -2.56 9.09 -9.06
CA PHE A 130 -1.13 8.91 -8.81
C PHE A 130 -0.31 9.58 -9.90
N LEU A 131 -0.65 9.35 -11.17
CA LEU A 131 0.04 9.97 -12.29
C LEU A 131 -0.15 11.49 -12.37
N GLU A 132 -1.30 12.02 -11.95
CA GLU A 132 -1.56 13.47 -11.94
C GLU A 132 -0.79 14.19 -10.83
N LYS A 133 -0.74 13.60 -9.63
CA LYS A 133 -0.28 14.31 -8.42
C LYS A 133 1.08 13.88 -7.88
N PHE A 134 1.45 12.63 -8.13
CA PHE A 134 2.63 11.98 -7.56
C PHE A 134 3.49 11.36 -8.67
N ARG A 135 3.44 11.95 -9.88
CA ARG A 135 4.17 11.46 -11.04
C ARG A 135 5.63 11.28 -10.72
N ASP A 136 6.13 10.08 -10.99
CA ASP A 136 7.53 9.69 -10.80
C ASP A 136 8.04 9.87 -9.35
N GLU A 137 7.13 10.08 -8.38
CA GLU A 137 7.49 10.19 -6.98
C GLU A 137 8.01 8.85 -6.47
N LYS A 138 9.14 8.91 -5.78
CA LYS A 138 9.78 7.72 -5.22
C LYS A 138 8.96 7.20 -4.05
N VAL A 139 8.21 6.12 -4.29
CA VAL A 139 7.51 5.42 -3.21
C VAL A 139 8.50 4.63 -2.37
N GLU A 140 8.57 4.96 -1.08
CA GLU A 140 9.44 4.33 -0.08
C GLU A 140 8.62 3.82 1.11
N PHE A 141 9.12 2.80 1.79
CA PHE A 141 8.54 2.28 3.03
C PHE A 141 9.62 2.15 4.10
N CYS A 142 9.24 2.49 5.34
CA CYS A 142 10.07 2.24 6.50
C CYS A 142 10.08 0.74 6.84
N TYR A 143 11.27 0.16 6.87
CA TYR A 143 11.51 -1.22 7.26
C TYR A 143 12.28 -1.27 8.57
N LEU A 144 11.63 -1.78 9.61
CA LEU A 144 12.23 -2.05 10.91
C LEU A 144 12.62 -3.53 10.98
N TYR A 145 13.90 -3.79 11.24
CA TYR A 145 14.42 -5.13 11.43
C TYR A 145 14.93 -5.32 12.85
N PHE A 146 14.64 -6.50 13.43
CA PHE A 146 15.12 -6.91 14.74
C PHE A 146 15.54 -8.37 14.71
N LYS A 147 16.75 -8.66 15.16
CA LYS A 147 17.21 -10.01 15.43
C LYS A 147 17.24 -10.24 16.95
N LEU A 148 16.39 -11.13 17.42
CA LEU A 148 16.24 -11.43 18.84
C LEU A 148 16.75 -12.84 19.15
N ALA A 149 17.45 -12.99 20.27
CA ALA A 149 17.79 -14.28 20.84
C ALA A 149 17.10 -14.45 22.18
N ARG A 150 16.48 -15.62 22.37
CA ARG A 150 15.87 -15.98 23.65
C ARG A 150 16.97 -16.26 24.67
N LYS A 151 16.80 -15.75 25.88
CA LYS A 151 17.68 -16.09 27.02
C LYS A 151 17.36 -17.48 27.57
#